data_AF-A0A5S4WF76-F1
#
_entry.id   AF-A0A5S4WF76-F1
#
_cell.length_a   1.000
_cell.length_b   1.000
_cell.length_c   1.000
_cell.angle_alpha   90.00
_cell.angle_beta   90.00
_cell.angle_gamma   90.00
#
_symmetry.space_group_name_H-M   'P 1'
#
loop_
_entity.id
_entity.type
_entity.pdbx_description
1 polymer ?
#
loop_
_entity_poly.entity_id
_entity_poly.type
_entity_poly.pdbx_seq_one_letter_code
_entity_poly.pdbx_strand_id
1 'polypeptide(L)'
;MLTDIFARRYPEPLMWETFYDEQRRLLVQGWQLLNDVCPYYVDGKEDKHGKDFWTRIHGLLARELGLTELSPSYTGFYNKQDQWQGVHHTTVQMCEKWMLVPFDGKVSADRFVKERLSLVEIGFRQHENFVAGLNAKLADNILIAESFDQRGERKGLRVPGNSADGVRATNLTLNAKLQTAVTELNTRFRQADCQLHYHNGFIQISEDQKVAQEIETPFWKLVAQPKWHNVDHDMKEAIDLRDTRGRDPALYAAKSLESAIKIISDEKQLTRGNENGAANYIDNLRGAKLIEVWEMEALKHFFSKVRNPINHGPGAAPMPGLTDHQTSWAIENAMIWIKSLIRRM
;
A
#
# COMPACT_ATOMS: atom_id res chain seq x y z
N MET A 1 15.25 -3.35 9.99
CA MET A 1 14.14 -2.56 9.44
C MET A 1 12.86 -3.18 9.99
N LEU A 2 12.18 -2.48 10.90
CA LEU A 2 10.85 -2.89 11.37
C LEU A 2 9.91 -2.76 10.17
N THR A 3 9.25 -3.85 9.82
CA THR A 3 8.17 -3.84 8.84
C THR A 3 6.94 -3.40 9.57
N ASP A 4 6.46 -2.21 9.25
CA ASP A 4 5.20 -1.77 9.82
C ASP A 4 4.07 -2.66 9.28
N ILE A 5 3.39 -3.35 10.18
CA ILE A 5 2.35 -4.34 9.88
C ILE A 5 1.00 -3.85 10.38
N PHE A 6 -0.06 -4.21 9.65
CA PHE A 6 -1.44 -3.93 10.03
C PHE A 6 -1.73 -4.16 11.53
N ALA A 7 -1.34 -5.30 12.10
CA ALA A 7 -1.59 -5.60 13.52
C ALA A 7 -0.89 -4.65 14.51
N ARG A 8 0.25 -4.06 14.11
CA ARG A 8 0.99 -3.09 14.95
C ARG A 8 0.52 -1.67 14.73
N ARG A 9 0.05 -1.33 13.53
CA ARG A 9 -0.56 -0.04 13.24
C ARG A 9 -1.91 0.11 13.91
N TYR A 10 -2.70 -0.97 13.97
CA TYR A 10 -4.04 -0.94 14.57
C TYR A 10 -4.14 -1.83 15.81
N PRO A 11 -3.36 -1.61 16.89
CA PRO A 11 -3.44 -2.46 18.07
C PRO A 11 -4.68 -2.14 18.93
N GLU A 12 -5.11 -0.89 18.95
CA GLU A 12 -6.20 -0.41 19.82
C GLU A 12 -7.59 -0.48 19.20
N PRO A 13 -7.83 -0.10 17.93
CA PRO A 13 -9.20 -0.09 17.38
C PRO A 13 -9.77 -1.51 17.36
N LEU A 14 -10.79 -1.80 18.17
CA LEU A 14 -11.39 -3.13 18.20
C LEU A 14 -12.23 -3.33 16.94
N MET A 15 -11.76 -4.20 16.05
CA MET A 15 -12.42 -4.47 14.76
C MET A 15 -13.22 -5.78 14.77
N TRP A 16 -12.77 -6.76 15.56
CA TRP A 16 -13.46 -8.06 15.67
C TRP A 16 -13.59 -8.51 17.12
N GLU A 17 -14.78 -8.36 17.68
CA GLU A 17 -15.09 -8.88 19.03
C GLU A 17 -15.12 -10.42 19.05
N THR A 18 -15.63 -11.03 17.98
CA THR A 18 -15.82 -12.48 17.84
C THR A 18 -15.31 -12.95 16.47
N PHE A 19 -14.94 -14.22 16.38
CA PHE A 19 -14.51 -14.86 15.14
C PHE A 19 -15.64 -15.73 14.57
N TYR A 20 -16.27 -15.27 13.49
CA TYR A 20 -17.33 -15.95 12.77
C TYR A 20 -16.83 -16.50 11.43
N ASP A 21 -17.74 -17.13 10.68
CA ASP A 21 -17.42 -17.75 9.39
C ASP A 21 -17.01 -16.72 8.33
N GLU A 22 -17.50 -15.48 8.43
CA GLU A 22 -17.13 -14.36 7.58
C GLU A 22 -15.63 -14.06 7.65
N GLN A 23 -15.08 -13.97 8.87
CA GLN A 23 -13.64 -13.76 9.06
C GLN A 23 -12.85 -14.96 8.56
N ARG A 24 -13.30 -16.19 8.85
CA ARG A 24 -12.66 -17.40 8.30
C ARG A 24 -12.61 -17.39 6.77
N ARG A 25 -13.72 -17.04 6.10
CA ARG A 25 -13.78 -16.95 4.62
C ARG A 25 -12.85 -15.87 4.10
N LEU A 26 -12.83 -14.69 4.72
CA LEU A 26 -11.93 -13.60 4.33
C LEU A 26 -10.47 -14.04 4.40
N LEU A 27 -10.07 -14.76 5.46
CA LEU A 27 -8.70 -15.25 5.61
C LEU A 27 -8.33 -16.30 4.55
N VAL A 28 -9.24 -17.22 4.23
CA VAL A 28 -9.05 -18.19 3.13
C VAL A 28 -8.91 -17.47 1.79
N GLN A 29 -9.76 -16.48 1.52
CA GLN A 29 -9.72 -15.71 0.28
C GLN A 29 -8.43 -14.88 0.18
N GLY A 30 -8.00 -14.24 1.26
CA GLY A 30 -6.74 -13.51 1.31
C GLY A 30 -5.53 -14.40 1.03
N TRP A 31 -5.53 -15.63 1.57
CA TRP A 31 -4.52 -16.65 1.24
C TRP A 31 -4.51 -17.01 -0.25
N GLN A 32 -5.68 -17.33 -0.80
CA GLN A 32 -5.80 -17.72 -2.20
C GLN A 32 -5.32 -16.61 -3.14
N LEU A 33 -5.73 -15.36 -2.86
CA LEU A 33 -5.29 -14.19 -3.64
C LEU A 33 -3.78 -13.98 -3.56
N LEU A 34 -3.17 -14.13 -2.38
CA LEU A 34 -1.70 -14.06 -2.26
C LEU A 34 -0.99 -15.11 -3.14
N ASN A 35 -1.51 -16.33 -3.14
CA ASN A 35 -0.97 -17.41 -3.96
C ASN A 35 -1.20 -17.19 -5.46
N ASP A 36 -2.30 -16.54 -5.85
CA ASP A 36 -2.55 -16.15 -7.25
C ASP A 36 -1.63 -15.01 -7.71
N VAL A 37 -1.32 -14.07 -6.80
CA VAL A 37 -0.41 -12.94 -7.06
C VAL A 37 1.03 -13.41 -7.25
N CYS A 38 1.49 -14.32 -6.39
CA CYS A 38 2.86 -14.86 -6.46
C CYS A 38 2.87 -16.36 -6.11
N PRO A 39 2.56 -17.23 -7.08
CA PRO A 39 2.47 -18.66 -6.84
C PRO A 39 3.84 -19.25 -6.52
N TYR A 40 3.90 -20.15 -5.54
CA TYR A 40 5.12 -20.90 -5.25
C TYR A 40 5.43 -21.94 -6.34
N TYR A 41 4.38 -22.52 -6.94
CA TYR A 41 4.50 -23.51 -8.00
C TYR A 41 3.87 -22.99 -9.29
N VAL A 42 4.59 -23.09 -10.40
CA VAL A 42 4.10 -22.82 -11.76
C VAL A 42 4.28 -24.09 -12.58
N ASP A 43 3.20 -24.59 -13.18
CA ASP A 43 3.16 -25.85 -13.93
C ASP A 43 3.73 -27.06 -13.14
N GLY A 44 3.44 -27.09 -11.84
CA GLY A 44 3.87 -28.15 -10.93
C GLY A 44 5.36 -28.11 -10.55
N LYS A 45 6.09 -27.07 -10.97
CA LYS A 45 7.51 -26.87 -10.62
C LYS A 45 7.66 -25.69 -9.68
N GLU A 46 8.63 -25.77 -8.77
CA GLU A 46 8.99 -24.68 -7.88
C GLU A 46 9.44 -23.48 -8.70
N ASP A 47 8.75 -22.35 -8.55
CA ASP A 47 9.15 -21.09 -9.13
C ASP A 47 10.15 -20.40 -8.19
N LYS A 48 11.28 -19.96 -8.76
CA LYS A 48 12.35 -19.34 -7.96
C LYS A 48 11.87 -18.03 -7.32
N HIS A 49 11.15 -17.20 -8.06
CA HIS A 49 10.67 -15.92 -7.54
C HIS A 49 9.60 -16.13 -6.48
N GLY A 50 8.66 -17.05 -6.70
CA GLY A 50 7.66 -17.49 -5.72
C GLY A 50 8.31 -17.98 -4.43
N LYS A 51 9.32 -18.84 -4.50
CA LYS A 51 10.05 -19.29 -3.31
C LYS A 51 10.70 -18.16 -2.55
N ASP A 52 11.41 -17.26 -3.24
CA ASP A 52 12.06 -16.11 -2.62
C ASP A 52 11.04 -15.18 -1.97
N PHE A 53 9.89 -14.97 -2.63
CA PHE A 53 8.76 -14.21 -2.13
C PHE A 53 8.19 -14.81 -0.83
N TRP A 54 7.78 -16.08 -0.84
CA TRP A 54 7.18 -16.74 0.32
C TRP A 54 8.14 -16.80 1.51
N THR A 55 9.42 -17.07 1.24
CA THR A 55 10.48 -17.07 2.26
C THR A 55 10.65 -15.68 2.89
N ARG A 56 10.61 -14.63 2.06
CA ARG A 56 10.74 -13.25 2.53
C ARG A 56 9.54 -12.83 3.39
N ILE A 57 8.31 -13.03 2.93
CA ILE A 57 7.14 -12.58 3.70
C ILE A 57 6.98 -13.36 5.01
N HIS A 58 7.32 -14.65 5.02
CA HIS A 58 7.40 -15.47 6.22
C HIS A 58 8.37 -14.84 7.24
N GLY A 59 9.61 -14.58 6.82
CA GLY A 59 10.64 -14.04 7.70
C GLY A 59 10.34 -12.62 8.20
N LEU A 60 9.70 -11.79 7.37
CA LEU A 60 9.25 -10.47 7.79
C LEU A 60 8.16 -10.57 8.87
N LEU A 61 7.07 -11.29 8.61
CA LEU A 61 5.97 -11.37 9.56
C LEU A 61 6.38 -12.08 10.85
N ALA A 62 7.12 -13.18 10.78
CA ALA A 62 7.61 -13.90 11.97
C ALA A 62 8.40 -12.95 12.88
N ARG A 63 9.31 -12.14 12.30
CA ARG A 63 10.07 -11.13 13.05
C ARG A 63 9.17 -10.09 13.70
N GLU A 64 8.16 -9.58 12.99
CA GLU A 64 7.25 -8.58 13.56
C GLU A 64 6.34 -9.14 14.65
N LEU A 65 6.01 -10.44 14.60
CA LEU A 65 5.24 -11.11 15.64
C LEU A 65 6.12 -11.65 16.80
N GLY A 66 7.45 -11.51 16.70
CA GLY A 66 8.38 -12.06 17.69
C GLY A 66 8.46 -13.59 17.69
N LEU A 67 8.19 -14.22 16.53
CA LEU A 67 8.23 -15.65 16.31
C LEU A 67 9.52 -16.06 15.60
N THR A 68 10.00 -17.29 15.85
CA THR A 68 11.10 -17.89 15.08
C THR A 68 10.66 -18.29 13.68
N GLU A 69 9.44 -18.84 13.57
CA GLU A 69 8.78 -19.23 12.34
C GLU A 69 7.25 -19.10 12.52
N LEU A 70 6.51 -18.88 11.43
CA LEU A 70 5.05 -18.74 11.50
C LEU A 70 4.38 -20.07 11.85
N SER A 71 4.84 -21.17 11.26
CA SER A 71 4.46 -22.52 11.67
C SER A 71 5.66 -23.46 11.53
N PRO A 72 5.64 -24.65 12.17
CA PRO A 72 6.78 -25.55 12.15
C PRO A 72 7.24 -25.89 10.73
N SER A 73 8.51 -25.64 10.43
CA SER A 73 9.16 -26.03 9.16
C SER A 73 9.25 -27.55 8.99
N TYR A 74 9.01 -28.29 10.07
CA TYR A 74 9.14 -29.72 10.08
C TYR A 74 8.19 -30.35 11.11
N THR A 75 7.47 -31.40 10.71
CA THR A 75 6.56 -32.14 11.60
C THR A 75 6.78 -33.62 11.45
N GLY A 76 6.86 -34.34 12.56
CA GLY A 76 7.04 -35.79 12.56
C GLY A 76 6.86 -36.41 13.93
N PHE A 77 7.00 -37.74 13.98
CA PHE A 77 7.01 -38.52 15.21
C PHE A 77 8.01 -39.68 15.07
N TYR A 78 8.52 -40.17 16.20
CA TYR A 78 9.28 -41.42 16.23
C TYR A 78 8.30 -42.59 16.23
N ASN A 79 8.49 -43.54 15.31
CA ASN A 79 7.71 -44.77 15.30
C ASN A 79 8.18 -45.74 16.41
N LYS A 80 7.50 -46.87 16.57
CA LYS A 80 7.85 -47.90 17.57
C LYS A 80 9.23 -48.54 17.38
N GLN A 81 9.94 -48.23 16.29
CA GLN A 81 11.28 -48.71 15.95
C GLN A 81 12.34 -47.61 16.10
N ASP A 82 12.03 -46.50 16.80
CA ASP A 82 12.88 -45.31 16.93
C ASP A 82 13.29 -44.67 15.59
N GLN A 83 12.51 -44.92 14.53
CA GLN A 83 12.69 -44.25 13.25
C GLN A 83 11.82 -43.01 13.18
N TRP A 84 12.45 -41.91 12.81
CA TRP A 84 11.79 -40.63 12.63
C TRP A 84 10.98 -40.62 11.33
N GLN A 85 9.67 -40.39 11.44
CA GLN A 85 8.77 -40.23 10.29
C GLN A 85 8.26 -38.81 10.21
N GLY A 86 8.41 -38.19 9.04
CA GLY A 86 8.50 -36.75 8.95
C GLY A 86 8.20 -36.15 7.59
N VAL A 87 7.73 -34.91 7.61
CA VAL A 87 7.63 -34.08 6.40
C VAL A 87 8.19 -32.69 6.68
N HIS A 88 9.04 -32.21 5.76
CA HIS A 88 9.48 -30.83 5.71
C HIS A 88 8.45 -29.98 4.97
N HIS A 89 8.07 -28.86 5.56
CA HIS A 89 7.14 -27.90 4.96
C HIS A 89 7.92 -26.83 4.20
N THR A 90 7.49 -26.51 2.99
CA THR A 90 7.97 -25.33 2.27
C THR A 90 7.47 -24.06 2.94
N THR A 91 8.09 -22.91 2.65
CA THR A 91 7.69 -21.63 3.28
C THR A 91 6.26 -21.23 2.91
N VAL A 92 5.78 -21.57 1.71
CA VAL A 92 4.37 -21.40 1.33
C VAL A 92 3.45 -22.27 2.20
N GLN A 93 3.80 -23.54 2.45
CA GLN A 93 3.02 -24.42 3.33
C GLN A 93 3.06 -23.95 4.78
N MET A 94 4.18 -23.39 5.23
CA MET A 94 4.28 -22.81 6.57
C MET A 94 3.35 -21.60 6.73
N CYS A 95 3.32 -20.71 5.74
CA CYS A 95 2.40 -19.57 5.71
C CYS A 95 0.94 -20.03 5.63
N GLU A 96 0.62 -21.00 4.78
CA GLU A 96 -0.72 -21.57 4.64
C GLU A 96 -1.24 -22.11 5.98
N LYS A 97 -0.46 -22.97 6.62
CA LYS A 97 -0.83 -23.59 7.90
C LYS A 97 -1.06 -22.55 8.99
N TRP A 98 -0.23 -21.53 9.04
CA TRP A 98 -0.37 -20.46 10.03
C TRP A 98 -1.60 -19.58 9.74
N MET A 99 -1.82 -19.22 8.47
CA MET A 99 -2.94 -18.40 8.02
C MET A 99 -4.28 -19.09 8.27
N LEU A 100 -4.35 -20.40 8.00
CA LEU A 100 -5.58 -21.19 8.01
C LEU A 100 -5.79 -22.03 9.28
N VAL A 101 -4.95 -21.83 10.31
CA VAL A 101 -5.14 -22.51 11.59
C VAL A 101 -6.54 -22.21 12.15
N PRO A 102 -7.27 -23.20 12.68
CA PRO A 102 -8.56 -22.94 13.32
C PRO A 102 -8.42 -21.97 14.50
N PHE A 103 -9.38 -21.06 14.64
CA PHE A 103 -9.44 -20.18 15.80
C PHE A 103 -9.78 -20.99 17.05
N ASP A 104 -8.91 -20.95 18.06
CA ASP A 104 -9.03 -21.73 19.30
C ASP A 104 -9.35 -20.88 20.53
N GLY A 105 -9.55 -19.56 20.35
CA GLY A 105 -9.89 -18.62 21.42
C GLY A 105 -8.75 -18.30 22.40
N LYS A 106 -7.52 -18.79 22.20
CA LYS A 106 -6.39 -18.48 23.10
C LYS A 106 -5.91 -17.03 23.00
N VAL A 107 -6.16 -16.40 21.87
CA VAL A 107 -5.96 -14.97 21.63
C VAL A 107 -7.31 -14.34 21.26
N SER A 108 -7.43 -13.02 21.41
CA SER A 108 -8.65 -12.33 20.96
C SER A 108 -8.87 -12.53 19.46
N ALA A 109 -10.15 -12.56 19.05
CA ALA A 109 -10.51 -12.65 17.64
C ALA A 109 -9.89 -11.49 16.84
N ASP A 110 -9.92 -10.29 17.40
CA ASP A 110 -9.28 -9.10 16.85
C ASP A 110 -7.80 -9.31 16.53
N ARG A 111 -7.01 -9.71 17.53
CA ARG A 111 -5.58 -9.99 17.34
C ARG A 111 -5.37 -11.08 16.30
N PHE A 112 -6.15 -12.15 16.38
CA PHE A 112 -6.06 -13.29 15.46
C PHE A 112 -6.24 -12.85 14.01
N VAL A 113 -7.27 -12.06 13.71
CA VAL A 113 -7.56 -11.60 12.34
C VAL A 113 -6.51 -10.58 11.88
N LYS A 114 -6.14 -9.61 12.73
CA LYS A 114 -5.15 -8.57 12.39
C LYS A 114 -3.78 -9.14 12.06
N GLU A 115 -3.28 -10.09 12.85
CA GLU A 115 -2.01 -10.75 12.56
C GLU A 115 -2.06 -11.42 11.18
N ARG A 116 -3.16 -12.09 10.84
CA ARG A 116 -3.31 -12.81 9.56
C ARG A 116 -3.48 -11.88 8.36
N LEU A 117 -4.24 -10.80 8.51
CA LEU A 117 -4.30 -9.74 7.49
C LEU A 117 -2.95 -9.04 7.30
N SER A 118 -2.08 -9.04 8.31
CA SER A 118 -0.71 -8.53 8.15
C SER A 118 0.12 -9.38 7.17
N LEU A 119 -0.14 -10.68 7.06
CA LEU A 119 0.48 -11.52 6.02
C LEU A 119 0.04 -11.09 4.62
N VAL A 120 -1.27 -10.84 4.45
CA VAL A 120 -1.87 -10.35 3.21
C VAL A 120 -1.26 -9.01 2.83
N GLU A 121 -1.23 -8.05 3.76
CA GLU A 121 -0.61 -6.73 3.54
C GLU A 121 0.86 -6.84 3.12
N ILE A 122 1.68 -7.59 3.87
CA ILE A 122 3.10 -7.76 3.53
C ILE A 122 3.24 -8.38 2.15
N GLY A 123 2.48 -9.42 1.84
CA GLY A 123 2.58 -10.11 0.56
C GLY A 123 2.21 -9.22 -0.62
N PHE A 124 1.09 -8.51 -0.56
CA PHE A 124 0.72 -7.55 -1.60
C PHE A 124 1.78 -6.44 -1.74
N ARG A 125 2.24 -5.85 -0.63
CA ARG A 125 3.29 -4.82 -0.64
C ARG A 125 4.61 -5.33 -1.23
N GLN A 126 5.03 -6.55 -0.92
CA GLN A 126 6.26 -7.11 -1.49
C GLN A 126 6.11 -7.34 -2.99
N HIS A 127 4.95 -7.79 -3.46
CA HIS A 127 4.72 -7.98 -4.88
C HIS A 127 4.63 -6.64 -5.62
N GLU A 128 3.99 -5.62 -5.04
CA GLU A 128 3.99 -4.26 -5.59
C GLU A 128 5.41 -3.71 -5.73
N ASN A 129 6.25 -3.86 -4.70
CA ASN A 129 7.64 -3.43 -4.76
C ASN A 129 8.43 -4.16 -5.86
N PHE A 130 8.15 -5.45 -6.08
CA PHE A 130 8.73 -6.22 -7.17
C PHE A 130 8.30 -5.66 -8.54
N VAL A 131 7.00 -5.45 -8.75
CA VAL A 131 6.46 -4.88 -9.99
C VAL A 131 6.99 -3.47 -10.22
N ALA A 132 7.05 -2.63 -9.18
CA ALA A 132 7.63 -1.29 -9.24
C ALA A 132 9.11 -1.32 -9.65
N GLY A 133 9.88 -2.27 -9.11
CA GLY A 133 11.28 -2.49 -9.49
C GLY A 133 11.44 -2.91 -10.96
N LEU A 134 10.51 -3.69 -11.50
CA LEU A 134 10.47 -4.01 -12.93
C LEU A 134 10.07 -2.81 -13.79
N ASN A 135 9.07 -2.02 -13.35
CA ASN A 135 8.64 -0.80 -14.03
C ASN A 135 9.77 0.23 -14.12
N ALA A 136 10.56 0.39 -13.06
CA ALA A 136 11.69 1.31 -13.04
C ALA A 136 12.77 0.96 -14.09
N LYS A 137 12.92 -0.32 -14.42
CA LYS A 137 13.89 -0.83 -15.42
C LYS A 137 13.29 -0.97 -16.82
N LEU A 138 12.02 -0.62 -17.01
CA LEU A 138 11.30 -0.87 -18.24
C LEU A 138 11.95 -0.17 -19.44
N ALA A 139 12.34 1.09 -19.28
CA ALA A 139 12.96 1.88 -20.35
C ALA A 139 14.27 1.22 -20.83
N ASP A 140 15.15 0.83 -19.91
CA ASP A 140 16.40 0.16 -20.22
C ASP A 140 16.15 -1.19 -20.91
N ASN A 141 15.19 -1.97 -20.42
CA ASN A 141 14.83 -3.26 -21.01
C ASN A 141 14.27 -3.12 -22.44
N ILE A 142 13.51 -2.05 -22.71
CA ILE A 142 13.03 -1.72 -24.06
C ILE A 142 14.21 -1.39 -24.97
N LEU A 143 15.14 -0.54 -24.52
CA LEU A 143 16.33 -0.18 -25.31
C LEU A 143 17.21 -1.41 -25.62
N ILE A 144 17.39 -2.31 -24.65
CA ILE A 144 18.11 -3.57 -24.85
C ILE A 144 17.41 -4.41 -25.91
N ALA A 145 16.08 -4.58 -25.82
CA ALA A 145 15.28 -5.34 -26.78
C ALA A 145 15.36 -4.76 -28.21
N GLU A 146 15.23 -3.42 -28.34
CA GLU A 146 15.38 -2.73 -29.62
C GLU A 146 16.77 -2.92 -30.22
N SER A 147 17.82 -2.86 -29.39
CA SER A 147 19.20 -3.08 -29.84
C SER A 147 19.44 -4.51 -30.33
N PHE A 148 18.80 -5.50 -29.70
CA PHE A 148 18.90 -6.91 -30.07
C PHE A 148 18.22 -7.18 -31.43
N ASP A 149 17.09 -6.52 -31.68
CA ASP A 149 16.38 -6.61 -32.95
C ASP A 149 17.17 -5.96 -34.10
N GLN A 150 17.84 -4.84 -33.83
CA GLN A 150 18.69 -4.15 -34.82
C GLN A 150 19.94 -4.95 -35.20
N ARG A 151 20.54 -5.68 -34.24
CA ARG A 151 21.74 -6.49 -34.49
C ARG A 151 21.49 -7.78 -35.26
N GLY A 152 20.22 -8.18 -35.46
CA GLY A 152 19.88 -9.41 -36.17
C GLY A 152 20.35 -10.68 -35.46
N GLU A 153 20.68 -10.62 -34.17
CA GLU A 153 21.24 -11.71 -33.36
C GLU A 153 20.22 -12.82 -33.02
N ARG A 154 18.99 -12.74 -33.54
CA ARG A 154 17.94 -13.76 -33.35
C ARG A 154 18.26 -15.03 -34.17
N LYS A 155 18.89 -16.03 -33.54
CA LYS A 155 19.01 -17.40 -34.08
C LYS A 155 17.72 -18.20 -33.82
N GLY A 156 16.96 -18.55 -34.86
CA GLY A 156 15.80 -19.48 -34.77
C GLY A 156 14.56 -19.09 -35.57
N LEU A 157 13.50 -19.92 -35.47
CA LEU A 157 12.19 -19.69 -36.12
C LEU A 157 11.62 -18.32 -35.70
N ARG A 158 11.29 -17.45 -36.67
CA ARG A 158 10.73 -16.12 -36.42
C ARG A 158 9.29 -16.22 -35.92
N VAL A 159 9.05 -15.82 -34.67
CA VAL A 159 7.73 -15.31 -34.29
C VAL A 159 7.63 -13.87 -34.83
N PRO A 160 6.64 -13.54 -35.66
CA PRO A 160 6.46 -12.16 -36.15
C PRO A 160 6.26 -11.19 -34.98
N GLY A 161 7.02 -10.09 -34.93
CA GLY A 161 6.88 -9.02 -33.92
C GLY A 161 8.21 -8.43 -33.41
N ASN A 162 8.15 -7.19 -32.93
CA ASN A 162 9.25 -6.47 -32.28
C ASN A 162 9.40 -6.95 -30.82
N SER A 163 10.62 -7.25 -30.37
CA SER A 163 10.88 -7.74 -29.00
C SER A 163 10.51 -6.70 -27.96
N ALA A 164 10.68 -5.42 -28.26
CA ALA A 164 10.30 -4.33 -27.37
C ALA A 164 8.79 -4.28 -27.14
N ASP A 165 7.98 -4.65 -28.13
CA ASP A 165 6.53 -4.78 -27.94
C ASP A 165 6.20 -5.95 -27.02
N GLY A 166 6.95 -7.05 -27.09
CA GLY A 166 6.86 -8.16 -26.13
C GLY A 166 7.20 -7.73 -24.70
N VAL A 167 8.25 -6.92 -24.51
CA VAL A 167 8.62 -6.38 -23.19
C VAL A 167 7.53 -5.46 -22.66
N ARG A 168 7.01 -4.55 -23.48
CA ARG A 168 5.90 -3.64 -23.12
C ARG A 168 4.64 -4.43 -22.75
N ALA A 169 4.25 -5.43 -23.55
CA ALA A 169 3.06 -6.24 -23.32
C ALA A 169 3.17 -7.08 -22.03
N THR A 170 4.35 -7.64 -21.77
CA THR A 170 4.63 -8.40 -20.54
C THR A 170 4.51 -7.51 -19.31
N ASN A 171 5.11 -6.32 -19.35
CA ASN A 171 5.03 -5.36 -18.27
C ASN A 171 3.58 -4.89 -18.03
N LEU A 172 2.84 -4.58 -19.10
CA LEU A 172 1.43 -4.20 -19.01
C LEU A 172 0.57 -5.31 -18.39
N THR A 173 0.79 -6.57 -18.80
CA THR A 173 0.07 -7.73 -18.27
C THR A 173 0.35 -7.93 -16.78
N LEU A 174 1.61 -7.77 -16.36
CA LEU A 174 1.99 -7.89 -14.95
C LEU A 174 1.32 -6.80 -14.09
N ASN A 175 1.35 -5.55 -14.54
CA ASN A 175 0.67 -4.45 -13.85
C ASN A 175 -0.85 -4.66 -13.80
N ALA A 176 -1.47 -5.15 -14.89
CA ALA A 176 -2.91 -5.43 -14.93
C ALA A 176 -3.31 -6.55 -13.96
N LYS A 177 -2.50 -7.61 -13.84
CA LYS A 177 -2.73 -8.69 -12.88
C LYS A 177 -2.69 -8.18 -11.44
N LEU A 178 -1.68 -7.39 -11.09
CA LEU A 178 -1.58 -6.78 -9.77
C LEU A 178 -2.79 -5.88 -9.47
N GLN A 179 -3.19 -5.01 -10.40
CA GLN A 179 -4.35 -4.13 -10.21
C GLN A 179 -5.66 -4.91 -10.05
N THR A 180 -5.80 -6.03 -10.78
CA THR A 180 -6.95 -6.93 -10.64
C THR A 180 -6.96 -7.56 -9.25
N ALA A 181 -5.83 -8.06 -8.77
CA ALA A 181 -5.73 -8.64 -7.42
C ALA A 181 -6.02 -7.63 -6.31
N VAL A 182 -5.56 -6.38 -6.45
CA VAL A 182 -5.86 -5.29 -5.51
C VAL A 182 -7.36 -4.97 -5.48
N THR A 183 -7.97 -4.85 -6.67
CA THR A 183 -9.42 -4.61 -6.79
C THR A 183 -10.23 -5.75 -6.17
N GLU A 184 -9.77 -6.97 -6.37
CA GLU A 184 -10.36 -8.17 -5.81
C GLU A 184 -10.25 -8.21 -4.29
N LEU A 185 -9.07 -7.94 -3.72
CA LEU A 185 -8.87 -7.85 -2.26
C LEU A 185 -9.81 -6.83 -1.62
N ASN A 186 -9.90 -5.62 -2.19
CA ASN A 186 -10.82 -4.58 -1.71
C ASN A 186 -12.29 -4.96 -1.89
N THR A 187 -12.61 -5.81 -2.85
CA THR A 187 -13.96 -6.38 -2.99
C THR A 187 -14.23 -7.39 -1.88
N ARG A 188 -13.25 -8.19 -1.47
CA ARG A 188 -13.40 -9.13 -0.34
C ARG A 188 -13.55 -8.42 1.00
N PHE A 189 -12.82 -7.33 1.25
CA PHE A 189 -13.04 -6.52 2.45
C PHE A 189 -14.46 -5.95 2.52
N ARG A 190 -15.00 -5.46 1.40
CA ARG A 190 -16.40 -4.99 1.33
C ARG A 190 -17.41 -6.12 1.56
N GLN A 191 -17.18 -7.30 0.98
CA GLN A 191 -18.07 -8.45 1.17
C GLN A 191 -18.04 -8.99 2.61
N ALA A 192 -16.91 -8.83 3.31
CA ALA A 192 -16.74 -9.22 4.69
C ALA A 192 -17.16 -8.12 5.70
N ASP A 193 -17.65 -6.97 5.21
CA ASP A 193 -18.12 -5.83 6.00
C ASP A 193 -17.12 -5.36 7.07
N CYS A 194 -15.82 -5.39 6.76
CA CYS A 194 -14.77 -5.11 7.74
C CYS A 194 -14.18 -3.69 7.66
N GLN A 195 -14.78 -2.78 6.88
CA GLN A 195 -14.35 -1.38 6.73
C GLN A 195 -12.85 -1.23 6.44
N LEU A 196 -12.30 -2.11 5.60
CA LEU A 196 -10.89 -2.09 5.22
C LEU A 196 -10.71 -1.77 3.75
N HIS A 197 -9.62 -1.08 3.46
CA HIS A 197 -9.17 -0.82 2.11
C HIS A 197 -7.66 -1.00 2.00
N TYR A 198 -7.21 -1.77 1.01
CA TYR A 198 -5.81 -1.89 0.66
C TYR A 198 -5.43 -0.88 -0.42
N HIS A 199 -4.36 -0.14 -0.18
CA HIS A 199 -3.79 0.80 -1.14
C HIS A 199 -2.29 1.06 -0.87
N ASN A 200 -1.52 1.13 -1.97
CA ASN A 200 -0.09 1.44 -1.99
C ASN A 200 0.72 0.71 -0.89
N GLY A 201 0.49 -0.59 -0.73
CA GLY A 201 1.23 -1.42 0.24
C GLY A 201 0.64 -1.53 1.64
N PHE A 202 -0.50 -0.90 1.93
CA PHE A 202 -1.07 -0.86 3.27
C PHE A 202 -2.57 -1.15 3.29
N ILE A 203 -3.01 -1.88 4.31
CA ILE A 203 -4.43 -2.03 4.67
C ILE A 203 -4.75 -0.90 5.67
N GLN A 204 -5.73 -0.06 5.39
CA GLN A 204 -6.18 0.99 6.32
C GLN A 204 -7.71 0.95 6.51
N ILE A 205 -8.20 1.60 7.56
CA ILE A 205 -9.64 1.68 7.82
C ILE A 205 -10.27 2.67 6.84
N SER A 206 -11.38 2.26 6.23
CA SER A 206 -12.17 3.06 5.29
C SER A 206 -13.65 2.87 5.61
N GLU A 207 -14.24 3.87 6.27
CA GLU A 207 -15.59 3.80 6.84
C GLU A 207 -16.70 4.06 5.79
N ASP A 208 -16.41 4.88 4.76
CA ASP A 208 -17.39 5.28 3.74
C ASP A 208 -17.00 4.76 2.35
N GLN A 209 -17.83 3.86 1.81
CA GLN A 209 -17.61 3.27 0.49
C GLN A 209 -17.61 4.30 -0.66
N LYS A 210 -18.42 5.35 -0.59
CA LYS A 210 -18.42 6.41 -1.61
C LYS A 210 -17.17 7.26 -1.52
N VAL A 211 -16.72 7.58 -0.31
CA VAL A 211 -15.42 8.26 -0.10
C VAL A 211 -14.28 7.39 -0.65
N ALA A 212 -14.28 6.10 -0.34
CA ALA A 212 -13.31 5.14 -0.86
C ALA A 212 -13.28 5.12 -2.40
N GLN A 213 -14.45 5.11 -3.05
CA GLN A 213 -14.58 5.01 -4.50
C GLN A 213 -14.27 6.32 -5.23
N GLU A 214 -14.74 7.45 -4.73
CA GLU A 214 -14.69 8.74 -5.43
C GLU A 214 -13.48 9.60 -5.03
N ILE A 215 -12.93 9.38 -3.83
CA ILE A 215 -11.84 10.18 -3.26
C ILE A 215 -10.58 9.33 -3.12
N GLU A 216 -10.60 8.30 -2.26
CA GLU A 216 -9.40 7.55 -1.88
C GLU A 216 -8.80 6.78 -3.06
N THR A 217 -9.59 5.94 -3.73
CA THR A 217 -9.11 5.11 -4.85
C THR A 217 -8.50 5.95 -5.98
N PRO A 218 -9.14 7.03 -6.47
CA PRO A 218 -8.54 7.87 -7.48
C PRO A 218 -7.31 8.64 -6.98
N PHE A 219 -7.29 9.05 -5.71
CA PHE A 219 -6.15 9.70 -5.09
C PHE A 219 -4.93 8.76 -5.04
N TRP A 220 -5.09 7.55 -4.47
CA TRP A 220 -4.00 6.58 -4.33
C TRP A 220 -3.40 6.16 -5.66
N LYS A 221 -4.24 6.00 -6.69
CA LYS A 221 -3.80 5.73 -8.06
C LYS A 221 -2.89 6.82 -8.62
N LEU A 222 -3.15 8.09 -8.30
CA LEU A 222 -2.34 9.23 -8.78
C LEU A 222 -1.01 9.32 -8.04
N VAL A 223 -1.02 9.14 -6.71
CA VAL A 223 0.17 9.29 -5.86
C VAL A 223 1.06 8.03 -5.79
N ALA A 224 0.66 6.94 -6.46
CA ALA A 224 1.48 5.73 -6.55
C ALA A 224 2.79 5.92 -7.34
N GLN A 225 2.95 7.01 -8.11
CA GLN A 225 4.18 7.26 -8.87
C GLN A 225 5.33 7.69 -7.94
N PRO A 226 6.59 7.28 -8.19
CA PRO A 226 7.71 7.54 -7.29
C PRO A 226 7.94 9.02 -6.93
N LYS A 227 7.64 9.93 -7.85
CA LYS A 227 7.77 11.38 -7.61
C LYS A 227 6.88 11.89 -6.48
N TRP A 228 5.77 11.21 -6.20
CA TRP A 228 4.81 11.56 -5.15
C TRP A 228 5.09 10.85 -3.83
N HIS A 229 6.26 10.22 -3.65
CA HIS A 229 6.57 9.41 -2.47
C HIS A 229 6.29 10.13 -1.13
N ASN A 230 6.67 11.40 -1.00
CA ASN A 230 6.40 12.16 0.22
C ASN A 230 4.89 12.42 0.43
N VAL A 231 4.14 12.64 -0.65
CA VAL A 231 2.69 12.85 -0.62
C VAL A 231 1.98 11.57 -0.16
N ASP A 232 2.37 10.43 -0.74
CA ASP A 232 1.88 9.11 -0.39
C ASP A 232 2.20 8.75 1.08
N HIS A 233 3.45 8.95 1.50
CA HIS A 233 3.89 8.67 2.87
C HIS A 233 3.14 9.52 3.91
N ASP A 234 3.12 10.84 3.74
CA ASP A 234 2.46 11.74 4.69
C ASP A 234 0.94 11.47 4.77
N MET A 235 0.30 11.07 3.67
CA MET A 235 -1.14 10.77 3.69
C MET A 235 -1.44 9.45 4.41
N LYS A 236 -0.61 8.42 4.24
CA LYS A 236 -0.77 7.16 4.99
C LYS A 236 -0.62 7.38 6.48
N GLU A 237 0.40 8.14 6.87
CA GLU A 237 0.64 8.52 8.26
C GLU A 237 -0.56 9.31 8.83
N ALA A 238 -1.13 10.24 8.05
CA ALA A 238 -2.32 10.97 8.46
C ALA A 238 -3.52 10.05 8.76
N ILE A 239 -3.73 9.00 7.96
CA ILE A 239 -4.82 8.03 8.18
C ILE A 239 -4.52 7.15 9.39
N ASP A 240 -3.30 6.61 9.49
CA ASP A 240 -2.91 5.76 10.61
C ASP A 240 -3.05 6.52 11.95
N LEU A 241 -2.62 7.79 11.99
CA LEU A 241 -2.79 8.64 13.18
C LEU A 241 -4.25 8.97 13.46
N ARG A 242 -5.10 9.17 12.44
CA ARG A 242 -6.55 9.38 12.65
C ARG A 242 -7.15 8.15 13.34
N ASP A 243 -6.88 6.97 12.80
CA ASP A 243 -7.53 5.73 13.20
C ASP A 243 -7.03 5.22 14.55
N THR A 244 -5.80 5.56 14.92
CA THR A 244 -5.18 5.21 16.21
C THR A 244 -5.29 6.29 17.27
N ARG A 245 -5.99 7.40 16.99
CA ARG A 245 -6.02 8.60 17.84
C ARG A 245 -4.61 9.14 18.15
N GLY A 246 -3.71 8.98 17.20
CA GLY A 246 -2.38 9.54 17.19
C GLY A 246 -2.39 11.07 17.12
N ARG A 247 -1.20 11.65 17.28
CA ARG A 247 -1.04 13.10 17.40
C ARG A 247 -1.10 13.79 16.03
N ASP A 248 -1.91 14.84 15.95
CA ASP A 248 -1.96 15.80 14.84
C ASP A 248 -2.17 15.19 13.42
N PRO A 249 -3.16 14.30 13.17
CA PRO A 249 -3.33 13.66 11.86
C PRO A 249 -3.55 14.65 10.70
N ALA A 250 -4.32 15.72 10.96
CA ALA A 250 -4.59 16.76 9.97
C ALA A 250 -3.34 17.56 9.56
N LEU A 251 -2.31 17.61 10.41
CA LEU A 251 -1.02 18.22 10.07
C LEU A 251 -0.32 17.42 8.97
N TYR A 252 -0.34 16.09 9.06
CA TYR A 252 0.25 15.21 8.05
C TYR A 252 -0.51 15.28 6.72
N ALA A 253 -1.84 15.32 6.76
CA ALA A 253 -2.64 15.58 5.55
C ALA A 253 -2.28 16.93 4.89
N ALA A 254 -2.09 17.98 5.68
CA ALA A 254 -1.66 19.27 5.18
C ALA A 254 -0.23 19.26 4.62
N LYS A 255 0.70 18.51 5.24
CA LYS A 255 2.06 18.30 4.70
C LYS A 255 2.03 17.58 3.36
N SER A 256 1.20 16.54 3.22
CA SER A 256 0.98 15.83 1.97
C SER A 256 0.50 16.78 0.86
N LEU A 257 -0.50 17.63 1.15
CA LEU A 257 -0.99 18.64 0.21
C LEU A 257 0.07 19.68 -0.15
N GLU A 258 0.84 20.16 0.83
CA GLU A 258 1.94 21.10 0.56
C GLU A 258 3.01 20.48 -0.32
N SER A 259 3.41 19.25 -0.04
CA SER A 259 4.38 18.49 -0.85
C SER A 259 3.88 18.35 -2.29
N ALA A 260 2.61 18.02 -2.49
CA ALA A 260 2.02 17.94 -3.83
C ALA A 260 2.11 19.28 -4.57
N ILE A 261 1.72 20.39 -3.93
CA ILE A 261 1.80 21.75 -4.50
C ILE A 261 3.24 22.12 -4.87
N LYS A 262 4.22 21.78 -4.03
CA LYS A 262 5.65 22.04 -4.29
C LYS A 262 6.15 21.25 -5.50
N ILE A 263 5.88 19.94 -5.55
CA ILE A 263 6.25 19.08 -6.69
C ILE A 263 5.66 19.63 -8.00
N ILE A 264 4.38 20.01 -8.00
CA ILE A 264 3.73 20.61 -9.18
C ILE A 264 4.41 21.91 -9.59
N SER A 265 4.74 22.76 -8.62
CA SER A 265 5.42 24.03 -8.89
C SER A 265 6.80 23.82 -9.51
N ASP A 266 7.54 22.81 -9.03
CA ASP A 266 8.86 22.48 -9.55
C ASP A 266 8.78 21.88 -10.97
N GLU A 267 7.85 20.95 -11.23
CA GLU A 267 7.66 20.36 -12.56
C GLU A 267 7.25 21.39 -13.62
N LYS A 268 6.45 22.39 -13.20
CA LYS A 268 6.02 23.49 -14.07
C LYS A 268 7.00 24.67 -14.06
N GLN A 269 8.14 24.56 -13.37
CA GLN A 269 9.17 25.60 -13.25
C GLN A 269 8.61 26.96 -12.78
N LEU A 270 7.71 26.93 -11.80
CA LEU A 270 7.03 28.12 -11.28
C LEU A 270 7.77 28.77 -10.10
N THR A 271 8.75 28.07 -9.53
CA THR A 271 9.48 28.50 -8.34
C THR A 271 10.58 29.51 -8.66
N ARG A 272 10.80 30.46 -7.73
CA ARG A 272 11.75 31.57 -7.86
C ARG A 272 12.86 31.55 -6.81
N GLY A 273 12.80 30.61 -5.87
CA GLY A 273 13.80 30.42 -4.81
C GLY A 273 13.66 31.39 -3.63
N ASN A 274 12.54 32.11 -3.55
CA ASN A 274 12.24 33.07 -2.49
C ASN A 274 10.89 32.78 -1.79
N GLU A 275 10.36 31.58 -1.98
CA GLU A 275 9.13 31.12 -1.37
C GLU A 275 9.32 30.80 0.13
N ASN A 276 8.66 31.58 0.99
CA ASN A 276 8.78 31.44 2.45
C ASN A 276 7.71 30.53 3.09
N GLY A 277 6.84 29.91 2.28
CA GLY A 277 5.79 29.02 2.78
C GLY A 277 4.76 28.64 1.73
N ALA A 278 3.81 27.76 2.11
CA ALA A 278 2.79 27.21 1.22
C ALA A 278 1.98 28.28 0.46
N ALA A 279 1.71 29.43 1.08
CA ALA A 279 0.97 30.52 0.45
C ALA A 279 1.64 31.02 -0.84
N ASN A 280 2.97 31.14 -0.86
CA ASN A 280 3.72 31.57 -2.04
C ASN A 280 3.61 30.56 -3.19
N TYR A 281 3.69 29.27 -2.88
CA TYR A 281 3.51 28.23 -3.90
C TYR A 281 2.07 28.22 -4.44
N ILE A 282 1.07 28.48 -3.60
CA ILE A 282 -0.33 28.61 -4.05
C ILE A 282 -0.50 29.84 -4.97
N ASP A 283 0.17 30.95 -4.69
CA ASP A 283 0.19 32.12 -5.59
C ASP A 283 0.81 31.78 -6.94
N ASN A 284 1.87 30.97 -6.96
CA ASN A 284 2.49 30.48 -8.19
C ASN A 284 1.51 29.65 -9.04
N LEU A 285 0.75 28.74 -8.41
CA LEU A 285 -0.29 27.96 -9.11
C LEU A 285 -1.36 28.85 -9.76
N ARG A 286 -1.81 29.89 -9.04
CA ARG A 286 -2.76 30.88 -9.59
C ARG A 286 -2.13 31.67 -10.73
N GLY A 287 -0.88 32.10 -10.59
CA GLY A 287 -0.15 32.82 -11.64
C GLY A 287 -0.02 32.01 -12.93
N ALA A 288 0.14 30.69 -12.79
CA ALA A 288 0.17 29.73 -13.89
C ALA A 288 -1.22 29.33 -14.42
N LYS A 289 -2.31 29.89 -13.88
CA LYS A 289 -3.70 29.57 -14.24
C LYS A 289 -4.07 28.09 -14.05
N LEU A 290 -3.46 27.41 -13.07
CA LEU A 290 -3.83 26.04 -12.68
C LEU A 290 -5.04 26.03 -11.71
N ILE A 291 -5.25 27.14 -11.02
CA ILE A 291 -6.34 27.36 -10.08
C ILE A 291 -6.93 28.76 -10.23
N GLU A 292 -8.21 28.88 -9.88
CA GLU A 292 -8.95 30.14 -9.84
C GLU A 292 -8.72 30.92 -8.53
N VAL A 293 -9.15 32.19 -8.49
CA VAL A 293 -8.96 33.06 -7.31
C VAL A 293 -9.61 32.47 -6.06
N TRP A 294 -10.84 31.96 -6.17
CA TRP A 294 -11.54 31.37 -5.03
C TRP A 294 -10.87 30.08 -4.53
N GLU A 295 -10.24 29.31 -5.43
CA GLU A 295 -9.51 28.08 -5.09
C GLU A 295 -8.20 28.41 -4.36
N MET A 296 -7.49 29.45 -4.82
CA MET A 296 -6.32 30.00 -4.16
C MET A 296 -6.65 30.46 -2.74
N GLU A 297 -7.76 31.19 -2.57
CA GLU A 297 -8.24 31.64 -1.26
C GLU A 297 -8.61 30.47 -0.35
N ALA A 298 -9.33 29.47 -0.87
CA ALA A 298 -9.70 28.26 -0.13
C ALA A 298 -8.47 27.47 0.35
N LEU A 299 -7.48 27.26 -0.52
CA LEU A 299 -6.23 26.59 -0.17
C LEU A 299 -5.45 27.35 0.89
N LYS A 300 -5.28 28.67 0.73
CA LYS A 300 -4.61 29.50 1.74
C LYS A 300 -5.34 29.45 3.08
N HIS A 301 -6.67 29.49 3.05
CA HIS A 301 -7.48 29.39 4.26
C HIS A 301 -7.30 28.04 4.95
N PHE A 302 -7.33 26.94 4.20
CA PHE A 302 -7.07 25.59 4.71
C PHE A 302 -5.73 25.54 5.45
N PHE A 303 -4.63 25.98 4.82
CA PHE A 303 -3.32 25.98 5.49
C PHE A 303 -3.28 26.89 6.73
N SER A 304 -3.92 28.05 6.68
CA SER A 304 -3.96 28.98 7.82
C SER A 304 -4.72 28.43 9.03
N LYS A 305 -5.72 27.57 8.81
CA LYS A 305 -6.61 27.06 9.87
C LYS A 305 -6.28 25.64 10.32
N VAL A 306 -5.78 24.79 9.43
CA VAL A 306 -5.49 23.38 9.70
C VAL A 306 -4.02 23.17 10.03
N ARG A 307 -3.11 23.75 9.24
CA ARG A 307 -1.66 23.52 9.42
C ARG A 307 -1.04 24.44 10.45
N ASN A 308 -1.18 25.75 10.27
CA ASN A 308 -0.40 26.75 11.02
C ASN A 308 -0.65 26.70 12.54
N PRO A 309 -1.89 26.53 13.05
CA PRO A 309 -2.12 26.50 14.49
C PRO A 309 -1.51 25.28 15.19
N ILE A 310 -1.32 24.17 14.44
CA ILE A 310 -0.76 22.93 14.95
C ILE A 310 0.77 22.92 14.81
N ASN A 311 1.28 23.52 13.73
CA ASN A 311 2.71 23.57 13.43
C ASN A 311 3.48 24.63 14.25
N HIS A 312 2.78 25.62 14.80
CA HIS A 312 3.36 26.63 15.68
C HIS A 312 2.89 26.42 17.11
N GLY A 313 3.81 26.52 18.09
CA GLY A 313 3.47 26.33 19.50
C GLY A 313 2.42 27.35 19.97
N PRO A 314 1.47 26.95 20.84
CA PRO A 314 0.33 27.78 21.21
C PRO A 314 0.70 28.85 22.26
N GLY A 315 1.97 28.92 22.67
CA GLY A 315 2.41 29.75 23.79
C GLY A 315 1.72 29.30 25.08
N ALA A 316 1.01 30.23 25.74
CA ALA A 316 0.26 29.94 26.96
C ALA A 316 -1.16 29.41 26.71
N ALA A 317 -1.63 29.39 25.45
CA ALA A 317 -2.94 28.87 25.10
C ALA A 317 -2.93 27.32 25.04
N PRO A 318 -4.09 26.66 25.20
CA PRO A 318 -4.16 25.22 24.92
C PRO A 318 -3.83 24.94 23.45
N MET A 319 -3.23 23.77 23.18
CA MET A 319 -3.03 23.31 21.80
C MET A 319 -4.39 23.27 21.08
N PRO A 320 -4.55 23.97 19.96
CA PRO A 320 -5.75 23.86 19.16
C PRO A 320 -5.84 22.43 18.60
N GLY A 321 -6.96 21.76 18.85
CA GLY A 321 -7.26 20.43 18.34
C GLY A 321 -8.46 20.46 17.40
N LEU A 322 -8.41 19.64 16.35
CA LEU A 322 -9.59 19.34 15.53
C LEU A 322 -10.38 18.20 16.17
N THR A 323 -11.70 18.24 16.04
CA THR A 323 -12.57 17.08 16.32
C THR A 323 -12.31 15.96 15.30
N ASP A 324 -12.75 14.73 15.61
CA ASP A 324 -12.60 13.58 14.70
C ASP A 324 -13.23 13.84 13.32
N HIS A 325 -14.40 14.50 13.29
CA HIS A 325 -15.05 14.91 12.05
C HIS A 325 -14.25 15.96 11.27
N GLN A 326 -13.67 16.95 11.96
CA GLN A 326 -12.82 17.95 11.33
C GLN A 326 -11.50 17.36 10.82
N THR A 327 -10.94 16.38 11.53
CA THR A 327 -9.75 15.64 11.12
C THR A 327 -10.03 14.82 9.85
N SER A 328 -11.13 14.08 9.82
CA SER A 328 -11.56 13.31 8.63
C SER A 328 -11.81 14.23 7.45
N TRP A 329 -12.54 15.33 7.66
CA TRP A 329 -12.72 16.38 6.65
C TRP A 329 -11.39 16.94 6.14
N ALA A 330 -10.41 17.18 7.01
CA ALA A 330 -9.12 17.74 6.60
C ALA A 330 -8.32 16.76 5.72
N ILE A 331 -8.35 15.46 6.07
CA ILE A 331 -7.71 14.39 5.29
C ILE A 331 -8.36 14.26 3.91
N GLU A 332 -9.69 14.10 3.88
CA GLU A 332 -10.45 13.95 2.63
C GLU A 332 -10.30 15.18 1.73
N ASN A 333 -10.38 16.38 2.30
CA ASN A 333 -10.23 17.63 1.55
C ASN A 333 -8.81 17.76 0.97
N ALA A 334 -7.77 17.39 1.73
CA ALA A 334 -6.40 17.33 1.21
C ALA A 334 -6.29 16.34 0.03
N MET A 335 -6.86 15.14 0.14
CA MET A 335 -6.91 14.17 -0.97
C MET A 335 -7.63 14.73 -2.20
N ILE A 336 -8.77 15.40 -2.02
CA ILE A 336 -9.53 16.02 -3.10
C ILE A 336 -8.69 17.07 -3.83
N TRP A 337 -8.02 17.96 -3.08
CA TRP A 337 -7.15 18.98 -3.66
C TRP A 337 -5.98 18.36 -4.42
N ILE A 338 -5.27 17.41 -3.82
CA ILE A 338 -4.13 16.74 -4.47
C ILE A 338 -4.60 16.05 -5.77
N LYS A 339 -5.69 15.27 -5.69
CA LYS A 339 -6.30 14.61 -6.86
C LYS A 339 -6.64 15.62 -7.96
N SER A 340 -7.28 16.73 -7.61
CA SER A 340 -7.69 17.78 -8.54
C SER A 340 -6.47 18.44 -9.19
N LEU A 341 -5.47 18.84 -8.40
CA LEU A 341 -4.27 19.52 -8.88
C LEU A 341 -3.43 18.64 -9.81
N ILE A 342 -3.20 17.37 -9.44
CA ILE A 342 -2.45 16.43 -10.29
C ILE A 342 -3.14 16.23 -11.64
N ARG A 343 -4.48 16.18 -11.68
CA ARG A 343 -5.25 16.02 -12.93
C ARG A 343 -5.23 17.24 -13.85
N ARG A 344 -4.89 18.43 -13.33
CA ARG A 344 -4.80 19.68 -14.09
C ARG A 344 -3.39 19.94 -14.66
N MET A 345 -2.42 19.10 -14.30
CA MET A 345 -1.07 19.15 -14.86
C MET A 345 -1.08 18.69 -16.31
#